data_AF-A0A933SM45-F1
#
_entry.id   AF-A0A933SM45-F1
#
_cell.length_a   1.000
_cell.length_b   1.000
_cell.length_c   1.000
_cell.angle_alpha   90.00
_cell.angle_beta   90.00
_cell.angle_gamma   90.00
#
_symmetry.space_group_name_H-M   'P 1'
#
loop_
_entity.id
_entity.type
_entity.pdbx_description
1 polymer ?
#
loop_
_entity_poly.entity_id
_entity_poly.type
_entity_poly.pdbx_seq_one_letter_code
_entity_poly.pdbx_strand_id
1 'polypeptide(L)'
;MSNESLTPQQSKVEQDLLAFINDLENIGDVVDKNLMELAKKKVKNGLVFSHDGINEIEKFYKKILENFEIGVSAFVSGDAGLAKKLLANKVELAEMERELRQAHIQRLHKGLKESIDTSSIHLDVLSNLRRINSYISNVAYPIVEIRDNL
;
A
#
# COMPACT_ATOMS: atom_id res chain seq x y z
N MET A 1 -34.55 24.70 5.07
CA MET A 1 -33.16 24.46 5.51
C MET A 1 -32.26 25.13 4.49
N SER A 2 -31.53 26.15 4.91
CA SER A 2 -30.70 26.99 4.05
C SER A 2 -29.56 26.17 3.45
N ASN A 3 -29.54 26.07 2.12
CA ASN A 3 -28.34 25.76 1.35
C ASN A 3 -27.40 26.95 1.49
N GLU A 4 -26.62 27.02 2.56
CA GLU A 4 -25.40 27.82 2.54
C GLU A 4 -24.41 27.10 1.62
N SER A 5 -24.20 27.66 0.42
CA SER A 5 -23.17 27.17 -0.49
C SER A 5 -21.82 27.19 0.22
N LEU A 6 -21.14 26.04 0.23
CA LEU A 6 -19.81 25.91 0.82
C LEU A 6 -18.86 26.95 0.22
N THR A 7 -18.01 27.53 1.06
CA THR A 7 -16.89 28.32 0.56
C THR A 7 -15.95 27.44 -0.28
N PRO A 8 -15.19 28.00 -1.24
CA PRO A 8 -14.21 27.22 -2.01
C PRO A 8 -13.25 26.41 -1.14
N GLN A 9 -12.86 26.97 0.02
CA GLN A 9 -12.00 26.29 0.99
C GLN A 9 -12.69 25.09 1.65
N GLN A 10 -13.94 25.25 2.09
CA GLN A 10 -14.70 24.14 2.68
C GLN A 10 -14.99 23.04 1.65
N SER A 11 -15.29 23.44 0.40
CA SER A 11 -15.50 22.50 -0.70
C SER A 11 -14.24 21.68 -1.00
N LYS A 12 -13.05 22.30 -0.96
CA LYS A 12 -11.78 21.60 -1.15
C LYS A 12 -11.48 20.60 -0.03
N VAL A 13 -11.68 21.01 1.24
CA VAL A 13 -11.49 20.12 2.40
C VAL A 13 -12.44 18.91 2.34
N GLU A 14 -13.70 19.12 1.95
CA GLU A 14 -14.66 18.03 1.80
C GLU A 14 -14.24 17.05 0.69
N GLN A 15 -13.79 17.56 -0.46
CA GLN A 15 -13.28 16.72 -1.56
C GLN A 15 -12.07 15.90 -1.13
N ASP A 16 -11.12 16.49 -0.41
CA ASP A 16 -9.91 15.80 0.05
C ASP A 16 -10.26 14.73 1.10
N LEU A 17 -11.25 14.96 1.96
CA LEU A 17 -11.76 13.96 2.90
C LEU A 17 -12.45 12.79 2.18
N LEU A 18 -13.30 13.06 1.21
CA LEU A 18 -13.97 12.02 0.42
C LEU A 18 -12.96 11.17 -0.36
N ALA A 19 -11.93 11.80 -0.94
CA ALA A 19 -10.84 11.10 -1.61
C ALA A 19 -10.10 10.16 -0.64
N PHE A 20 -9.77 10.64 0.55
CA PHE A 20 -9.10 9.82 1.57
C PHE A 20 -9.97 8.64 2.03
N ILE A 21 -11.27 8.83 2.26
CA ILE A 21 -12.20 7.75 2.62
C ILE A 21 -12.26 6.69 1.51
N ASN A 22 -12.34 7.12 0.25
CA ASN A 22 -12.34 6.22 -0.89
C ASN A 22 -11.01 5.43 -1.00
N ASP A 23 -9.86 6.04 -0.72
CA ASP A 23 -8.58 5.31 -0.67
C ASP A 23 -8.57 4.25 0.45
N LEU A 24 -9.15 4.54 1.62
CA LEU A 24 -9.28 3.56 2.70
C LEU A 24 -10.21 2.39 2.33
N GLU A 25 -11.33 2.67 1.67
CA GLU A 25 -12.23 1.64 1.14
C GLU A 25 -11.49 0.74 0.13
N ASN A 26 -10.74 1.34 -0.79
CA ASN A 26 -9.93 0.60 -1.76
C ASN A 26 -8.86 -0.28 -1.10
N ILE A 27 -8.24 0.18 -0.01
CA ILE A 27 -7.31 -0.66 0.78
C ILE A 27 -8.06 -1.85 1.38
N GLY A 28 -9.23 -1.63 2.00
CA GLY A 28 -10.08 -2.67 2.55
C GLY A 28 -10.47 -3.71 1.50
N ASP A 29 -10.85 -3.26 0.31
CA ASP A 29 -11.18 -4.11 -0.83
C ASP A 29 -10.00 -4.96 -1.30
N VAL A 30 -8.78 -4.41 -1.32
CA VAL A 30 -7.59 -5.19 -1.65
C VAL A 30 -7.33 -6.28 -0.61
N VAL A 31 -7.55 -5.98 0.66
CA VAL A 31 -7.42 -6.97 1.74
C VAL A 31 -8.47 -8.06 1.59
N ASP A 32 -9.75 -7.69 1.53
CA ASP A 32 -10.88 -8.63 1.54
C ASP A 32 -10.97 -9.47 0.25
N LYS A 33 -10.91 -8.82 -0.92
CA LYS A 33 -11.18 -9.48 -2.20
C LYS A 33 -9.95 -10.14 -2.81
N ASN A 34 -8.74 -9.71 -2.45
CA ASN A 34 -7.50 -10.25 -3.02
C ASN A 34 -6.66 -11.01 -1.99
N LEU A 35 -6.16 -10.33 -0.95
CA LEU A 35 -5.21 -10.95 -0.01
C LEU A 35 -5.85 -12.10 0.77
N MET A 36 -7.11 -11.96 1.22
CA MET A 36 -7.81 -13.03 1.91
C MET A 36 -8.07 -14.24 1.00
N GLU A 37 -8.37 -14.04 -0.29
CA GLU A 37 -8.52 -15.14 -1.24
C GLU A 37 -7.20 -15.88 -1.49
N LEU A 38 -6.08 -15.15 -1.58
CA LEU A 38 -4.74 -15.74 -1.66
C LEU A 38 -4.41 -16.54 -0.38
N ALA A 39 -4.74 -16.01 0.79
CA ALA A 39 -4.55 -16.69 2.07
C ALA A 39 -5.39 -17.98 2.16
N LYS A 40 -6.68 -17.92 1.79
CA LYS A 40 -7.57 -19.09 1.72
C LYS A 40 -7.02 -20.15 0.77
N LYS A 41 -6.55 -19.77 -0.42
CA LYS A 41 -5.93 -20.69 -1.40
C LYS A 41 -4.68 -21.36 -0.81
N LYS A 42 -3.81 -20.60 -0.16
CA LYS A 42 -2.60 -21.13 0.50
C LYS A 42 -2.94 -22.16 1.58
N VAL A 43 -3.89 -21.82 2.47
CA VAL A 43 -4.34 -22.69 3.56
C VAL A 43 -5.00 -23.96 3.03
N LYS A 44 -5.97 -23.82 2.11
CA LYS A 44 -6.71 -24.95 1.52
C LYS A 44 -5.77 -25.98 0.89
N ASN A 45 -4.70 -25.53 0.26
CA ASN A 45 -3.75 -26.38 -0.45
C ASN A 45 -2.55 -26.82 0.42
N GLY A 46 -2.54 -26.49 1.73
CA GLY A 46 -1.46 -26.87 2.64
C GLY A 46 -0.09 -26.27 2.25
N LEU A 47 -0.09 -25.12 1.58
CA LEU A 47 1.12 -24.52 1.04
C LEU A 47 1.84 -23.68 2.10
N VAL A 48 3.17 -23.72 2.08
CA VAL A 48 4.05 -22.93 2.94
C VAL A 48 5.00 -22.11 2.08
N PHE A 49 5.22 -20.85 2.44
CA PHE A 49 6.28 -20.08 1.83
C PHE A 49 7.63 -20.61 2.31
N SER A 50 8.69 -20.40 1.53
CA SER A 50 10.05 -20.57 2.04
C SER A 50 10.30 -19.61 3.20
N HIS A 51 11.28 -19.95 4.05
CA HIS A 51 11.67 -19.11 5.18
C HIS A 51 12.02 -17.67 4.75
N ASP A 52 12.87 -17.53 3.73
CA ASP A 52 13.22 -16.22 3.17
C ASP A 52 11.98 -15.50 2.60
N GLY A 53 11.11 -16.24 1.90
CA GLY A 53 9.94 -15.67 1.24
C GLY A 53 8.93 -15.07 2.22
N ILE A 54 8.70 -15.69 3.38
CA ILE A 54 7.80 -15.10 4.39
C ILE A 54 8.46 -13.91 5.08
N ASN A 55 9.74 -13.99 5.46
CA ASN A 55 10.46 -12.89 6.10
C ASN A 55 10.49 -11.63 5.22
N GLU A 56 10.67 -11.82 3.92
CA GLU A 56 10.62 -10.75 2.93
C GLU A 56 9.24 -10.07 2.85
N ILE A 57 8.17 -10.86 2.78
CA ILE A 57 6.79 -10.36 2.77
C ILE A 57 6.48 -9.60 4.06
N GLU A 58 6.88 -10.12 5.21
CA GLU A 58 6.66 -9.47 6.51
C GLU A 58 7.41 -8.13 6.62
N LYS A 59 8.66 -8.08 6.14
CA LYS A 59 9.44 -6.84 6.10
C LYS A 59 8.78 -5.80 5.18
N PHE A 60 8.29 -6.23 4.02
CA PHE A 60 7.58 -5.38 3.07
C PHE A 60 6.28 -4.83 3.68
N TYR A 61 5.48 -5.70 4.29
CA TYR A 61 4.25 -5.35 4.98
C TYR A 61 4.49 -4.35 6.12
N LYS A 62 5.54 -4.54 6.92
CA LYS A 62 5.88 -3.61 8.00
C LYS A 62 6.14 -2.19 7.48
N LYS A 63 6.87 -2.03 6.38
CA LYS A 63 7.11 -0.72 5.76
C LYS A 63 5.82 -0.06 5.26
N ILE A 64 4.85 -0.87 4.81
CA ILE A 64 3.53 -0.39 4.39
C ILE A 64 2.73 0.11 5.59
N LEU A 65 2.79 -0.58 6.73
CA LEU A 65 2.16 -0.11 7.97
C LEU A 65 2.77 1.21 8.47
N GLU A 66 4.10 1.33 8.43
CA GLU A 66 4.79 2.59 8.76
C GLU A 66 4.32 3.73 7.84
N ASN A 67 4.16 3.46 6.54
CA ASN A 67 3.63 4.44 5.59
C ASN A 67 2.16 4.76 5.83
N PHE A 68 1.35 3.80 6.26
CA PHE A 68 -0.04 4.04 6.65
C PHE A 68 -0.13 5.05 7.80
N GLU A 69 0.67 4.86 8.85
CA GLU A 69 0.74 5.78 9.99
C GLU A 69 1.20 7.19 9.58
N ILE A 70 2.20 7.27 8.70
CA ILE A 70 2.66 8.55 8.12
C ILE A 70 1.53 9.21 7.30
N GLY A 71 0.81 8.45 6.48
CA GLY A 71 -0.29 8.96 5.66
C GLY A 71 -1.45 9.52 6.49
N VAL A 72 -1.88 8.78 7.51
CA VAL A 72 -2.90 9.25 8.46
C VAL A 72 -2.41 10.52 9.18
N SER A 73 -1.17 10.52 9.64
CA SER A 73 -0.60 11.68 10.34
C SER A 73 -0.51 12.92 9.45
N ALA A 74 -0.07 12.76 8.19
CA ALA A 74 0.02 13.83 7.21
C ALA A 74 -1.38 14.40 6.89
N PHE A 75 -2.37 13.53 6.74
CA PHE A 75 -3.76 13.94 6.48
C PHE A 75 -4.34 14.78 7.62
N VAL A 76 -4.20 14.30 8.86
CA VAL A 76 -4.78 14.97 10.03
C VAL A 76 -4.10 16.32 10.31
N SER A 77 -2.79 16.41 10.11
CA SER A 77 -2.03 17.62 10.42
C SER A 77 -1.87 18.60 9.26
N GLY A 78 -2.09 18.15 8.01
CA GLY A 78 -1.72 18.90 6.81
C GLY A 78 -0.20 19.10 6.64
N ASP A 79 0.62 18.27 7.29
CA ASP A 79 2.08 18.41 7.28
C ASP A 79 2.68 17.98 5.93
N ALA A 80 3.12 18.98 5.15
CA ALA A 80 3.77 18.78 3.87
C ALA A 80 5.11 18.02 3.94
N GLY A 81 5.82 18.07 5.07
CA GLY A 81 7.02 17.27 5.30
C GLY A 81 6.71 15.78 5.41
N LEU A 82 5.66 15.42 6.15
CA LEU A 82 5.16 14.04 6.21
C LEU A 82 4.64 13.57 4.85
N ALA A 83 3.91 14.42 4.12
CA ALA A 83 3.43 14.12 2.77
C ALA A 83 4.60 13.87 1.79
N LYS A 84 5.63 14.72 1.77
CA LYS A 84 6.82 14.53 0.94
C LYS A 84 7.58 13.25 1.31
N LYS A 85 7.70 12.96 2.61
CA LYS A 85 8.29 11.70 3.09
C LYS A 85 7.51 10.49 2.58
N LEU A 86 6.18 10.54 2.59
CA LEU A 86 5.34 9.45 2.09
C LEU A 86 5.54 9.20 0.59
N LEU A 87 5.65 10.26 -0.21
CA LEU A 87 5.94 10.14 -1.65
C LEU A 87 7.34 9.56 -1.91
N ALA A 88 8.34 9.95 -1.12
CA ALA A 88 9.68 9.35 -1.20
C ALA A 88 9.62 7.84 -0.85
N ASN A 89 8.94 7.49 0.25
CA ASN A 89 8.76 6.10 0.66
C ASN A 89 8.00 5.26 -0.39
N LYS A 90 7.09 5.86 -1.18
CA LYS A 90 6.42 5.17 -2.30
C LYS A 90 7.40 4.70 -3.37
N VAL A 91 8.39 5.53 -3.70
CA VAL A 91 9.44 5.19 -4.67
C VAL A 91 10.34 4.10 -4.10
N GLU A 92 10.78 4.24 -2.84
CA GLU A 92 11.58 3.22 -2.16
C GLU A 92 10.87 1.85 -2.10
N LEU A 93 9.56 1.84 -1.80
CA LEU A 93 8.79 0.59 -1.76
C LEU A 93 8.65 -0.06 -3.14
N ALA A 94 8.59 0.72 -4.21
CA ALA A 94 8.52 0.16 -5.56
C ALA A 94 9.84 -0.54 -5.93
N GLU A 95 10.99 0.05 -5.59
CA GLU A 95 12.29 -0.61 -5.79
C GLU A 95 12.43 -1.83 -4.87
N MET A 96 12.02 -1.74 -3.61
CA MET A 96 12.01 -2.88 -2.69
C MET A 96 11.16 -4.03 -3.24
N GLU A 97 9.97 -3.78 -3.78
CA GLU A 97 9.15 -4.82 -4.40
C GLU A 97 9.89 -5.51 -5.56
N ARG A 98 10.57 -4.73 -6.40
CA ARG A 98 11.34 -5.23 -7.53
C ARG A 98 12.49 -6.14 -7.07
N GLU A 99 13.20 -5.75 -6.02
CA GLU A 99 14.26 -6.57 -5.42
C GLU A 99 13.72 -7.89 -4.85
N LEU A 100 12.59 -7.84 -4.14
CA LEU A 100 11.94 -9.04 -3.59
C LEU A 100 11.47 -10.01 -4.68
N ARG A 101 10.93 -9.48 -5.80
CA ARG A 101 10.58 -10.30 -6.97
C ARG A 101 11.80 -10.98 -7.57
N GLN A 102 12.93 -10.28 -7.67
CA GLN A 102 14.18 -10.88 -8.17
C GLN A 102 14.70 -11.96 -7.23
N ALA A 103 14.68 -11.72 -5.91
CA ALA A 103 15.04 -12.72 -4.91
C ALA A 103 14.16 -13.98 -5.02
N HIS A 104 12.84 -13.80 -5.23
CA HIS A 104 11.93 -14.91 -5.49
C HIS A 104 12.30 -15.70 -6.75
N ILE A 105 12.58 -15.03 -7.87
CA ILE A 105 13.01 -15.68 -9.12
C ILE A 105 14.31 -16.48 -8.92
N GLN A 106 15.27 -15.95 -8.16
CA GLN A 106 16.49 -16.68 -7.83
C GLN A 106 16.21 -17.97 -7.05
N ARG A 107 15.24 -17.97 -6.13
CA ARG A 107 14.80 -19.19 -5.43
C ARG A 107 14.16 -20.20 -6.37
N LEU A 108 13.40 -19.76 -7.36
CA LEU A 108 12.84 -20.62 -8.40
C LEU A 108 13.95 -21.29 -9.24
N HIS A 109 14.95 -20.53 -9.66
CA HIS A 109 16.10 -21.08 -10.41
C HIS A 109 16.90 -22.10 -9.60
N LYS A 110 16.95 -21.94 -8.27
CA LYS A 110 17.58 -22.91 -7.36
C LYS A 110 16.72 -24.15 -7.08
N GLY A 111 15.51 -24.23 -7.65
CA GLY A 111 14.63 -25.38 -7.50
C GLY A 111 13.97 -25.50 -6.13
N LEU A 112 13.87 -24.41 -5.36
CA LEU A 112 13.30 -24.47 -4.01
C LEU A 112 11.80 -24.78 -4.08
N LYS A 113 11.42 -25.97 -3.64
CA LYS A 113 10.06 -26.53 -3.78
C LYS A 113 8.99 -25.60 -3.22
N GLU A 114 9.20 -25.07 -2.01
CA GLU A 114 8.25 -24.15 -1.36
C GLU A 114 8.03 -22.89 -2.18
N SER A 115 9.08 -22.37 -2.82
CA SER A 115 8.97 -21.18 -3.70
C SER A 115 8.23 -21.50 -4.99
N ILE A 116 8.47 -22.67 -5.58
CA ILE A 116 7.76 -23.13 -6.79
C ILE A 116 6.27 -23.31 -6.50
N ASP A 117 5.95 -24.05 -5.44
CA ASP A 117 4.57 -24.39 -5.05
C ASP A 117 3.75 -23.14 -4.71
N THR A 118 4.39 -22.08 -4.24
CA THR A 118 3.74 -20.83 -3.83
C THR A 118 3.92 -19.66 -4.80
N SER A 119 4.59 -19.85 -5.95
CA SER A 119 5.10 -18.72 -6.76
C SER A 119 4.04 -17.68 -7.13
N SER A 120 2.90 -18.11 -7.68
CA SER A 120 1.79 -17.21 -8.01
C SER A 120 1.30 -16.42 -6.79
N ILE A 121 1.04 -17.12 -5.68
CA ILE A 121 0.55 -16.52 -4.43
C ILE A 121 1.56 -15.49 -3.91
N HIS A 122 2.86 -15.84 -3.90
CA HIS A 122 3.92 -14.96 -3.41
C HIS A 122 3.99 -13.65 -4.21
N LEU A 123 4.02 -13.74 -5.54
CA LEU A 123 4.09 -12.57 -6.42
C LEU A 123 2.82 -11.72 -6.36
N ASP A 124 1.65 -12.34 -6.22
CA ASP A 124 0.38 -11.63 -6.08
C ASP A 124 0.26 -10.91 -4.74
N VAL A 125 0.79 -11.48 -3.65
CA VAL A 125 0.87 -10.80 -2.35
C VAL A 125 1.72 -9.53 -2.47
N LEU A 126 2.92 -9.61 -3.08
CA LEU A 126 3.76 -8.43 -3.30
C LEU A 126 3.05 -7.35 -4.13
N SER A 127 2.38 -7.75 -5.23
CA SER A 127 1.59 -6.83 -6.07
C SER A 127 0.52 -6.09 -5.27
N ASN A 128 -0.26 -6.83 -4.47
CA ASN A 128 -1.37 -6.27 -3.70
C ASN A 128 -0.88 -5.38 -2.56
N LEU A 129 0.21 -5.75 -1.91
CA LEU A 129 0.87 -4.93 -0.90
C LEU A 129 1.38 -3.59 -1.48
N ARG A 130 2.02 -3.60 -2.66
CA ARG A 130 2.38 -2.35 -3.36
C ARG A 130 1.15 -1.51 -3.71
N ARG A 131 0.05 -2.17 -4.14
CA ARG A 131 -1.20 -1.48 -4.46
C ARG A 131 -1.77 -0.77 -3.23
N ILE A 132 -1.80 -1.42 -2.07
CA ILE A 132 -2.19 -0.81 -0.79
C ILE A 132 -1.32 0.43 -0.52
N ASN A 133 0.00 0.33 -0.62
CA ASN A 133 0.88 1.48 -0.42
C ASN A 133 0.60 2.64 -1.39
N SER A 134 0.15 2.32 -2.61
CA SER A 134 -0.18 3.34 -3.60
C SER A 134 -1.41 4.14 -3.20
N TYR A 135 -2.47 3.48 -2.69
CA TYR A 135 -3.62 4.14 -2.10
C TYR A 135 -3.24 4.98 -0.88
N ILE A 136 -2.42 4.44 0.02
CA ILE A 136 -1.91 5.20 1.18
C ILE A 136 -1.23 6.50 0.74
N SER A 137 -0.40 6.41 -0.31
CA SER A 137 0.39 7.56 -0.77
C SER A 137 -0.43 8.64 -1.49
N ASN A 138 -1.65 8.33 -1.93
CA ASN A 138 -2.50 9.29 -2.64
C ASN A 138 -2.83 10.52 -1.78
N VAL A 139 -2.92 10.33 -0.46
CA VAL A 139 -3.20 11.40 0.50
C VAL A 139 -2.16 12.52 0.49
N ALA A 140 -0.92 12.23 0.05
CA ALA A 140 0.15 13.20 0.04
C ALA A 140 0.05 14.23 -1.09
N TYR A 141 -0.54 13.87 -2.24
CA TYR A 141 -0.60 14.76 -3.40
C TYR A 141 -1.33 16.08 -3.13
N PRO A 142 -2.59 16.10 -2.62
CA PRO A 142 -3.29 17.36 -2.37
C PRO A 142 -2.58 18.23 -1.32
N ILE A 143 -1.94 17.62 -0.32
CA ILE A 143 -1.21 18.35 0.74
C ILE A 143 0.01 19.08 0.15
N VAL A 144 0.74 18.44 -0.76
CA VAL A 144 1.91 19.06 -1.42
C VAL A 144 1.46 20.14 -2.40
N GLU A 145 0.42 19.90 -3.20
CA GLU A 145 -0.13 20.88 -4.16
C GLU A 145 -0.65 22.16 -3.49
N ILE A 146 -1.30 22.06 -2.33
CA ILE A 146 -1.78 23.24 -1.59
C ILE A 146 -0.61 24.14 -1.16
N ARG A 147 0.53 23.54 -0.76
CA ARG A 147 1.70 24.29 -0.30
C ARG A 147 2.50 24.95 -1.41
N ASP A 148 2.51 24.38 -2.62
CA ASP A 148 3.21 24.99 -3.75
C ASP A 148 2.42 26.18 -4.36
N ASN A 149 1.15 26.35 -3.96
CA ASN A 149 0.25 27.43 -4.39
C ASN A 149 0.07 28.56 -3.34
N LEU A 150 0.77 28.50 -2.19
CA LEU A 150 0.77 29.50 -1.11
C LEU A 150 2.12 30.23 -1.05
#